data_AF-A0AAD8ZXF1-F1
#
_entry.id   AF-A0AAD8ZXF1-F1
#
_cell.length_a   1.000
_cell.length_b   1.000
_cell.length_c   1.000
_cell.angle_alpha   90.00
_cell.angle_beta   90.00
_cell.angle_gamma   90.00
#
_symmetry.space_group_name_H-M   'P 1'
#
loop_
_entity.id
_entity.type
_entity.pdbx_description
1 polymer ?
#
loop_
_entity_poly.entity_id
_entity_poly.type
_entity_poly.pdbx_seq_one_letter_code
_entity_poly.pdbx_strand_id
1 'polypeptide(L)'
;MPAHSSHLLQPLDVGCFGPLKKAYDRQIEDKMRRGNTYITKEDFFPAFLKAFTQALTVKNIQGGFRGAGLVPLSAESILSKLDVKLHTPTPPGSLPTTPPA
;
A
#
# COMPACT_ATOMS: atom_id res chain seq x y z
N MET A 1 -15.13 -0.83 -6.06
CA MET A 1 -13.82 -1.37 -6.48
C MET A 1 -13.79 -2.86 -6.21
N PRO A 2 -13.05 -3.67 -7.00
CA PRO A 2 -12.84 -5.09 -6.71
C PRO A 2 -12.30 -5.33 -5.29
N ALA A 3 -12.52 -6.52 -4.75
CA ALA A 3 -11.92 -6.91 -3.48
C ALA A 3 -10.38 -6.97 -3.61
N HIS A 4 -9.67 -6.65 -2.51
CA HIS A 4 -8.21 -6.72 -2.41
C HIS A 4 -7.40 -5.83 -3.38
N SER A 5 -8.05 -4.85 -4.04
CA SER A 5 -7.39 -3.97 -5.01
C SER A 5 -7.01 -2.59 -4.47
N SER A 6 -7.10 -2.35 -3.15
CA SER A 6 -6.88 -1.00 -2.57
C SER A 6 -5.49 -0.46 -2.87
N HIS A 7 -4.47 -1.32 -2.71
CA HIS A 7 -3.06 -1.02 -3.03
C HIS A 7 -2.79 -0.69 -4.51
N LEU A 8 -3.76 -0.92 -5.40
CA LEU A 8 -3.66 -0.59 -6.83
C LEU A 8 -4.51 0.61 -7.22
N LEU A 9 -5.73 0.68 -6.69
CA LEU A 9 -6.76 1.61 -7.19
C LEU A 9 -7.01 2.81 -6.27
N GLN A 10 -6.56 2.79 -5.02
CA GLN A 10 -6.81 3.89 -4.08
C GLN A 10 -5.63 4.87 -4.08
N PRO A 11 -5.82 6.13 -4.51
CA PRO A 11 -4.75 7.12 -4.56
C PRO A 11 -4.03 7.35 -3.23
N LEU A 12 -4.74 7.23 -2.11
CA LEU A 12 -4.15 7.39 -0.79
C LEU A 12 -3.18 6.25 -0.44
N ASP A 13 -3.56 5.00 -0.71
CA ASP A 13 -2.70 3.83 -0.51
C ASP A 13 -1.47 3.89 -1.43
N VAL A 14 -1.67 4.30 -2.68
CA VAL A 14 -0.62 4.35 -3.71
C VAL A 14 0.37 5.50 -3.49
N GLY A 15 -0.11 6.67 -3.04
CA GLY A 15 0.67 7.91 -3.07
C GLY A 15 0.96 8.56 -1.72
N CYS A 16 0.07 8.41 -0.72
CA CYS A 16 0.10 9.25 0.47
C CYS A 16 0.49 8.49 1.75
N PHE A 17 0.00 7.25 1.94
CA PHE A 17 0.20 6.52 3.19
C PHE A 17 1.64 6.05 3.41
N GLY A 18 2.36 5.68 2.35
CA GLY A 18 3.79 5.38 2.44
C GLY A 18 4.61 6.57 2.96
N PRO A 19 4.54 7.75 2.30
CA PRO A 19 5.17 8.98 2.80
C PRO A 19 4.70 9.38 4.22
N LEU A 20 3.42 9.24 4.52
CA LEU A 20 2.86 9.55 5.85
C LEU A 20 3.50 8.69 6.94
N LYS A 21 3.52 7.36 6.75
CA LYS A 21 4.18 6.43 7.67
C LYS A 21 5.64 6.83 7.88
N LYS A 22 6.38 7.04 6.80
CA LYS A 22 7.80 7.43 6.87
C LYS A 22 8.03 8.76 7.59
N ALA A 23 7.16 9.76 7.37
CA ALA A 23 7.27 11.06 8.02
C ALA A 23 6.95 10.96 9.51
N TYR A 24 5.97 10.13 9.89
CA TYR A 24 5.61 9.88 11.27
C TYR A 24 6.70 9.08 12.00
N ASP A 25 7.22 8.01 11.40
CA ASP A 25 8.34 7.21 11.93
C ASP A 25 9.53 8.11 12.29
N ARG A 26 9.84 9.10 11.45
CA ARG A 26 10.87 10.12 11.73
C ARG A 26 10.56 11.00 12.94
N GLN A 27 9.30 11.40 13.17
CA GLN A 27 8.93 12.14 14.38
C GLN A 27 9.14 11.30 15.63
N ILE A 28 8.80 10.01 15.56
CA ILE A 28 8.97 9.07 16.68
C ILE A 28 10.44 8.83 16.97
N GLU A 29 11.25 8.55 15.93
CA GLU A 29 12.70 8.40 16.09
C GLU A 29 13.36 9.62 16.71
N ASP A 30 13.01 10.84 16.26
CA ASP A 30 13.59 12.07 16.80
C ASP A 30 13.20 12.28 18.28
N LYS A 31 11.96 11.93 18.65
CA LYS A 31 11.50 11.96 20.03
C LYS A 31 12.21 10.90 20.90
N MET A 32 12.43 9.70 20.37
CA MET A 32 13.18 8.64 21.06
C MET A 32 14.64 9.03 21.29
N ARG A 33 15.30 9.65 20.30
CA ARG A 33 16.68 10.16 20.44
C ARG A 33 16.83 11.21 21.55
N ARG A 34 15.76 11.92 21.88
CA ARG A 34 15.70 12.90 22.97
C ARG A 34 15.40 12.29 24.34
N GLY A 35 15.37 10.94 24.45
CA GLY A 35 15.19 10.22 25.70
C GLY A 35 13.74 9.85 26.07
N ASN A 36 12.77 10.14 25.19
CA ASN A 36 11.38 9.74 25.42
C ASN A 36 11.13 8.32 24.90
N THR A 37 10.87 7.37 25.79
CA THR A 37 10.71 5.95 25.44
C THR A 37 9.27 5.54 25.12
N TYR A 38 8.31 6.46 25.24
CA TYR A 38 6.90 6.22 24.97
C TYR A 38 6.24 7.41 24.27
N ILE A 39 5.10 7.15 23.62
CA ILE A 39 4.29 8.15 22.91
C ILE A 39 2.93 8.24 23.60
N THR A 40 2.59 9.41 24.13
CA THR A 40 1.26 9.67 24.69
C THR A 40 0.27 10.08 23.59
N LYS A 41 -1.02 10.17 23.94
CA LYS A 41 -2.03 10.75 23.04
C LYS A 41 -1.73 12.23 22.73
N GLU A 42 -1.18 12.97 23.69
CA GLU A 42 -0.79 14.37 23.54
C GLU A 42 0.42 14.51 22.59
N ASP A 43 1.29 13.51 22.57
CA ASP A 43 2.41 13.44 21.62
C ASP A 43 1.97 13.04 20.21
N PHE A 44 0.95 12.19 20.12
CA PHE A 44 0.47 11.65 18.84
C PHE A 44 -0.01 12.77 17.91
N PHE A 45 -0.91 13.65 18.38
CA PHE A 45 -1.55 14.63 17.49
C PHE A 45 -0.57 15.61 16.84
N PRO A 46 0.37 16.24 17.57
CA PRO A 46 1.37 17.13 16.96
C PRO A 46 2.29 16.39 16.00
N ALA A 47 2.76 15.19 16.35
CA ALA A 47 3.63 14.39 15.50
C ALA A 47 2.90 13.95 14.21
N PHE A 48 1.65 13.51 14.35
CA PHE A 48 0.81 13.12 13.23
C PHE A 48 0.49 14.31 12.32
N LEU A 49 0.08 15.46 12.86
CA LEU A 49 -0.22 16.65 12.06
C LEU A 49 1.00 17.12 11.24
N LYS A 50 2.20 17.07 11.85
CA LYS A 50 3.44 17.37 11.15
C LYS A 50 3.75 16.36 10.05
N ALA A 51 3.57 15.06 10.30
CA ALA A 51 3.73 14.03 9.29
C ALA A 51 2.69 14.17 8.16
N PHE A 52 1.45 14.50 8.50
CA PHE A 52 0.33 14.68 7.59
C PHE A 52 0.60 15.82 6.60
N THR A 53 1.02 16.99 7.09
CA THR A 53 1.37 18.14 6.23
C THR A 53 2.56 17.87 5.33
N GLN A 54 3.52 17.05 5.77
CA GLN A 54 4.65 16.60 4.95
C GLN A 54 4.28 15.56 3.89
N ALA A 55 3.27 14.73 4.16
CA ALA A 55 2.88 13.62 3.31
C ALA A 55 1.81 13.99 2.29
N LEU A 56 0.83 14.82 2.66
CA LEU A 56 -0.31 15.18 1.80
C LEU A 56 -0.01 16.42 0.97
N THR A 57 1.09 16.34 0.24
CA THR A 57 1.50 17.35 -0.73
C THR A 57 0.75 17.18 -2.04
N VAL A 58 0.60 18.27 -2.80
CA VAL A 58 0.04 18.23 -4.17
C VAL A 58 0.74 17.17 -5.02
N LYS A 59 2.07 17.08 -4.90
CA LYS A 59 2.88 16.09 -5.62
C LYS A 59 2.50 14.65 -5.27
N ASN A 60 2.35 14.31 -3.99
CA ASN A 60 2.00 12.96 -3.56
C ASN A 60 0.55 12.62 -3.93
N ILE A 61 -0.36 13.58 -3.82
CA ILE A 61 -1.77 13.40 -4.23
C ILE A 61 -1.82 13.12 -5.74
N GLN A 62 -1.25 13.99 -6.57
CA GLN A 62 -1.21 13.79 -8.02
C GLN A 62 -0.49 12.49 -8.41
N GLY A 63 0.61 12.17 -7.71
CA GLY A 63 1.33 10.91 -7.88
C GLY A 63 0.46 9.70 -7.54
N GLY A 64 -0.35 9.77 -6.48
CA GLY A 64 -1.31 8.74 -6.10
C GLY A 64 -2.38 8.51 -7.16
N PHE A 65 -2.97 9.59 -7.69
CA PHE A 65 -3.97 9.49 -8.78
C PHE A 65 -3.38 8.92 -10.07
N ARG A 66 -2.15 9.33 -10.42
CA ARG A 66 -1.43 8.77 -11.57
C ARG A 66 -1.07 7.31 -11.35
N GLY A 67 -0.56 6.97 -10.17
CA GLY A 67 -0.19 5.60 -9.81
C GLY A 67 -1.41 4.66 -9.76
N ALA A 68 -2.57 5.18 -9.38
CA ALA A 68 -3.85 4.48 -9.42
C ALA A 68 -4.49 4.44 -10.83
N GLY A 69 -3.82 4.99 -11.84
CA GLY A 69 -4.30 4.96 -13.23
C GLY A 69 -5.58 5.76 -13.45
N LEU A 70 -5.87 6.73 -12.58
CA LEU A 70 -7.08 7.55 -12.65
C LEU A 70 -6.85 8.87 -13.40
N VAL A 71 -5.63 9.43 -13.30
CA VAL A 71 -5.28 10.70 -13.95
C VAL A 71 -3.88 10.65 -14.59
N PRO A 72 -3.79 10.56 -15.93
CA PRO A 72 -4.89 10.27 -16.85
C PRO A 72 -5.45 8.85 -16.62
N LEU A 73 -6.70 8.63 -17.03
CA LEU A 73 -7.35 7.33 -16.90
C LEU A 73 -6.63 6.30 -17.79
N SER A 74 -6.06 5.24 -17.20
CA SER A 74 -5.31 4.21 -17.92
C SER A 74 -5.46 2.83 -17.26
N ALA A 75 -6.29 1.97 -17.87
CA ALA A 75 -6.49 0.61 -17.41
C ALA A 75 -5.22 -0.27 -17.58
N GLU A 76 -4.49 -0.12 -18.69
CA GLU A 76 -3.25 -0.87 -18.94
C GLU A 76 -2.20 -0.66 -17.83
N SER A 77 -2.08 0.57 -17.32
CA SER A 77 -1.15 0.89 -16.24
C SER A 77 -1.44 0.14 -14.93
N ILE A 78 -2.68 -0.33 -14.75
CA ILE A 78 -3.10 -1.13 -13.60
C ILE A 78 -3.06 -2.62 -13.93
N LEU A 79 -3.53 -3.03 -15.10
CA LEU A 79 -3.52 -4.43 -15.52
C LEU A 79 -2.09 -4.99 -15.58
N SER A 80 -1.11 -4.20 -16.01
CA SER A 80 0.31 -4.57 -16.00
C SER A 80 0.90 -4.84 -14.62
N LYS A 81 0.25 -4.38 -13.54
CA LYS A 81 0.68 -4.62 -12.15
C LYS A 81 0.05 -5.88 -11.54
N LEU A 82 -0.92 -6.49 -12.22
CA LEU A 82 -1.57 -7.70 -11.75
C LEU A 82 -0.70 -8.91 -12.10
N ASP A 83 -0.26 -9.66 -11.09
CA ASP A 83 0.31 -11.00 -11.31
C ASP A 83 -0.83 -11.98 -11.57
N VAL A 84 -1.28 -12.04 -12.83
CA VAL A 84 -2.36 -12.95 -13.23
C VAL A 84 -1.79 -14.35 -13.35
N LYS A 85 -1.81 -15.11 -12.25
CA LYS A 85 -1.67 -16.56 -12.32
C LYS A 85 -2.97 -17.14 -12.87
N LEU A 86 -2.96 -17.51 -14.15
CA LEU A 86 -4.01 -18.31 -14.75
C LEU A 86 -4.06 -19.67 -14.05
N HIS A 87 -4.96 -19.80 -13.07
CA HIS A 87 -5.30 -21.10 -12.54
C HIS A 87 -6.21 -21.81 -13.54
N THR A 88 -5.63 -22.72 -14.31
CA THR A 88 -6.42 -23.75 -15.00
C THR A 88 -6.93 -24.71 -13.93
N PRO A 89 -8.25 -24.88 -13.74
CA PRO A 89 -8.75 -25.92 -12.86
C PRO A 89 -8.18 -27.26 -13.31
N THR A 90 -7.63 -28.05 -12.38
CA THR A 90 -7.14 -29.39 -12.69
C THR A 90 -8.30 -30.19 -13.31
N PRO A 91 -8.12 -30.80 -14.49
CA PRO A 91 -9.16 -31.64 -15.08
C PRO A 91 -9.57 -32.74 -14.10
N PRO A 92 -10.86 -32.98 -13.87
CA PRO A 92 -11.29 -34.10 -13.04
C PRO A 92 -10.95 -35.41 -13.79
N GLY A 93 -9.89 -36.12 -13.38
CA GLY A 93 -9.64 -37.46 -13.96
C GLY A 93 -8.27 -38.12 -13.79
N SER A 94 -7.21 -37.48 -13.29
CA SER A 94 -5.93 -38.19 -13.10
C SER A 94 -5.85 -38.86 -11.72
N LEU A 95 -6.45 -40.05 -11.58
CA LEU A 95 -6.14 -40.95 -10.48
C LEU A 95 -4.65 -41.38 -10.59
N PRO A 96 -3.87 -41.36 -9.49
CA PRO A 96 -2.54 -41.94 -9.50
C PRO A 96 -2.70 -43.47 -9.59
N THR A 97 -2.42 -44.04 -10.76
CA THR A 97 -2.27 -45.47 -10.93
C THR A 97 -1.08 -45.95 -10.12
N THR A 98 -1.36 -46.60 -8.99
CA THR A 98 -0.36 -47.31 -8.19
C THR A 98 0.04 -48.58 -8.95
N PRO A 99 1.34 -48.90 -9.15
CA PRO A 99 1.75 -50.16 -9.76
C PRO A 99 1.58 -51.32 -8.75
N PRO A 100 1.25 -52.54 -9.21
CA PRO A 100 1.13 -53.69 -8.34
C PRO A 100 2.50 -54.20 -7.86
N ALA A 101 2.47 -54.89 -6.71
CA ALA A 101 3.61 -55.38 -5.93
C ALA A 101 4.44 -56.45 -6.62
#